data_AF-A0A5C2RT07-F1
#
_entry.id   AF-A0A5C2RT07-F1
#
_cell.length_a   1.000
_cell.length_b   1.000
_cell.length_c   1.000
_cell.angle_alpha   90.00
_cell.angle_beta   90.00
_cell.angle_gamma   90.00
#
_symmetry.space_group_name_H-M   'P 1'
#
loop_
_entity.id
_entity.type
_entity.pdbx_description
1 polymer ?
#
loop_
_entity_poly.entity_id
_entity_poly.type
_entity_poly.pdbx_seq_one_letter_code
_entity_poly.pdbx_strand_id
1 'polypeptide(L)'
;MPLEVLVLVLPLEAIAQLLLFAWDFLLGLLRGDLQWPSWLTSAPMWTLSDRSLPAYIKLEEVASTIVNDPRLTDYALEQRARAHLRILERPELAKWNHPQWLAPIASSMKADRLVLEKLVSAVTAQRFFEAMIQTANEFNLRSGRRHACAEVCACVRLAQAAGPLHETWSDRVALELNALLFTVWFQTMWETFMNIDGGKSSCIPWSADCAVRPSRTRKRVRTILRRDHYTCFMSGTVDRQAAWFRRVSAKTVGRLYIVPIFARLVTDDPSSDQQRGCSRPALDDKDDIGPVSQYQILHFFRTFGQIAHDGAQVPELGMPQNCLLLDFAAQFAFRQLQWTLVATAIPNTYKIRSYASPDGARSYGTRHIHEYVTFTEPTGTGHGGRSKTQGTLPNPDLLRAHAIFANVVHLSGLGFMLDPERWLPGSTAFSRSAGH
;
A
#
# COMPACT_ATOMS: atom_id res chain seq x y z
N MET A 1 23.27 44.77 36.95
CA MET A 1 22.86 43.44 36.46
C MET A 1 24.09 42.55 36.50
N PRO A 2 24.16 41.55 37.40
CA PRO A 2 25.32 40.66 37.45
C PRO A 2 25.15 39.50 36.46
N LEU A 3 26.24 39.19 35.74
CA LEU A 3 26.39 37.97 34.96
C LEU A 3 26.60 36.80 35.91
N GLU A 4 25.71 35.81 35.89
CA GLU A 4 25.95 34.52 36.52
C GLU A 4 27.00 33.74 35.70
N VAL A 5 28.12 33.39 36.36
CA VAL A 5 29.11 32.47 35.82
C VAL A 5 28.66 31.05 36.21
N LEU A 6 28.16 30.30 35.23
CA LEU A 6 27.85 28.88 35.39
C LEU A 6 29.17 28.09 35.43
N VAL A 7 29.66 27.78 36.63
CA VAL A 7 30.80 26.86 36.80
C VAL A 7 30.28 25.43 36.59
N LEU A 8 30.57 24.86 35.42
CA LEU A 8 30.26 23.47 35.11
C LEU A 8 31.24 22.56 35.87
N VAL A 9 30.84 22.06 37.04
CA VAL A 9 31.60 21.04 37.77
C VAL A 9 31.31 19.70 37.11
N LEU A 10 32.16 19.30 36.16
CA LEU A 10 32.15 17.92 35.65
C LEU A 10 32.65 16.97 36.75
N PRO A 11 32.01 15.81 36.94
CA PRO A 11 32.46 14.82 37.92
C PRO A 11 33.88 14.34 37.57
N LEU A 12 34.72 14.18 38.59
CA LEU A 12 36.14 13.83 38.46
C LEU A 12 36.37 12.57 37.61
N GLU A 13 35.41 11.65 37.62
CA GLU A 13 35.41 10.42 36.80
C GLU A 13 35.29 10.69 35.30
N ALA A 14 34.49 11.68 34.88
CA ALA A 14 34.36 12.05 33.47
C ALA A 14 35.65 12.69 32.94
N ILE A 15 36.33 13.49 33.78
CA ILE A 15 37.62 14.09 33.44
C ILE A 15 38.70 13.00 33.38
N ALA A 16 38.70 12.06 34.32
CA ALA A 16 39.64 10.93 34.32
C ALA A 16 39.46 10.02 33.10
N GLN A 17 38.22 9.70 32.71
CA GLN A 17 37.96 8.91 31.49
C GLN A 17 38.37 9.65 30.22
N LEU A 18 38.15 10.97 30.15
CA LEU A 18 38.53 11.77 28.99
C LEU A 18 40.05 11.93 28.87
N LEU A 19 40.77 12.00 29.99
CA LEU A 19 42.23 12.01 30.03
C LEU A 19 42.83 10.64 29.70
N LEU A 20 42.24 9.53 30.16
CA LEU A 20 42.65 8.18 29.76
C LEU A 20 42.43 7.95 28.27
N PHE A 21 41.29 8.41 27.73
CA PHE A 21 40.98 8.31 26.31
C PHE A 21 41.94 9.16 25.45
N ALA A 22 42.27 10.38 25.90
CA ALA A 22 43.24 11.23 25.23
C ALA A 22 44.67 10.67 25.30
N TRP A 23 45.02 10.00 26.41
CA TRP A 23 46.31 9.35 26.59
C TRP A 23 46.48 8.13 25.68
N ASP A 24 45.47 7.27 25.60
CA ASP A 24 45.48 6.10 24.70
C ASP A 24 45.49 6.53 23.22
N PHE A 25 44.79 7.62 22.89
CA PHE A 25 44.80 8.22 21.56
C PHE A 25 46.19 8.76 21.16
N LEU A 26 46.87 9.47 22.07
CA LEU A 26 48.23 9.98 21.85
C LEU A 26 49.27 8.85 21.77
N LEU A 27 49.09 7.78 22.56
CA LEU A 27 49.94 6.58 22.51
C LEU A 27 49.77 5.81 21.19
N GLY A 28 48.55 5.74 20.64
CA GLY A 28 48.29 5.18 19.32
C GLY A 28 48.92 6.01 18.19
N LEU A 29 48.93 7.34 18.32
CA LEU A 29 49.55 8.28 17.38
C LEU A 29 51.08 8.13 17.35
N LEU A 30 51.71 7.89 18.50
CA LEU A 30 53.15 7.69 18.63
C LEU A 30 53.62 6.31 18.16
N ARG A 31 52.74 5.29 18.17
CA ARG A 31 53.06 3.91 17.77
C ARG A 31 52.75 3.60 16.29
N GLY A 32 52.08 4.50 15.58
CA GLY A 32 51.71 4.29 14.18
C GLY A 32 50.55 3.29 13.97
N ASP A 33 49.91 2.82 15.04
CA ASP A 33 48.84 1.81 15.03
C ASP A 33 47.44 2.45 15.14
N LEU A 34 47.22 3.62 14.56
CA LEU A 34 45.91 4.27 14.60
C LEU A 34 44.97 3.63 13.57
N GLN A 35 44.27 2.56 13.94
CA GLN A 35 43.02 2.20 13.28
C GLN A 35 41.97 3.24 13.69
N TRP A 36 41.57 4.09 12.74
CA TRP A 36 40.46 5.01 12.92
C TRP A 36 39.22 4.22 13.38
N PRO A 37 38.51 4.65 14.42
CA PRO A 37 37.22 4.07 14.74
C PRO A 37 36.31 4.18 13.51
N SER A 38 35.74 3.06 13.07
CA SER A 38 34.95 2.95 11.82
C SER A 38 33.77 3.93 11.74
N TRP A 39 33.34 4.49 12.87
CA TRP A 39 32.28 5.50 12.97
C TRP A 39 32.74 6.93 12.63
N LEU A 40 34.06 7.20 12.53
CA LEU A 40 34.60 8.52 12.16
C LEU A 40 34.86 8.70 10.65
N THR A 41 34.78 7.64 9.84
CA THR A 41 35.18 7.67 8.41
C THR A 41 34.13 7.21 7.41
N SER A 42 32.92 6.86 7.83
CA SER A 42 31.83 6.56 6.89
C SER A 42 30.56 7.30 7.28
N ALA A 43 30.23 8.35 6.52
CA ALA A 43 28.83 8.74 6.43
C ALA A 43 28.05 7.51 5.96
N PRO A 44 26.91 7.16 6.58
CA PRO A 44 26.14 6.00 6.16
C PRO A 44 25.82 6.12 4.67
N MET A 45 26.25 5.12 3.92
CA MET A 45 26.06 5.07 2.47
C MET A 45 24.57 5.11 2.15
N TRP A 46 24.15 5.94 1.21
CA TRP A 46 22.74 6.05 0.84
C TRP A 46 22.22 4.73 0.27
N THR A 47 21.15 4.18 0.85
CA THR A 47 20.49 2.93 0.41
C THR A 47 19.00 2.95 0.71
N LEU A 48 18.20 2.47 -0.24
CA LEU A 48 16.77 2.21 -0.08
C LEU A 48 16.49 0.78 0.42
N SER A 49 17.48 -0.11 0.32
CA SER A 49 17.32 -1.53 0.68
C SER A 49 16.95 -1.72 2.16
N ASP A 50 17.43 -0.83 3.03
CA ASP A 50 17.19 -0.89 4.48
C ASP A 50 15.89 -0.21 4.92
N ARG A 51 15.04 0.24 3.97
CA ARG A 51 13.79 0.99 4.23
C ARG A 51 14.02 2.21 5.15
N SER A 52 15.15 2.88 4.99
CA SER A 52 15.53 4.05 5.80
C SER A 52 14.70 5.29 5.41
N LEU A 53 14.01 5.91 6.37
CA LEU A 53 13.27 7.14 6.14
C LEU A 53 14.18 8.30 5.68
N PRO A 54 15.35 8.56 6.30
CA PRO A 54 16.29 9.55 5.78
C PRO A 54 16.71 9.32 4.33
N ALA A 55 16.94 8.06 3.93
CA ALA A 55 17.30 7.74 2.54
C ALA A 55 16.15 8.02 1.58
N TYR A 56 14.91 7.72 1.99
CA TYR A 56 13.72 8.00 1.22
C TYR A 56 13.44 9.51 1.08
N ILE A 57 13.55 10.28 2.17
CA ILE A 57 13.44 11.75 2.11
C ILE A 57 14.51 12.32 1.16
N LYS A 58 15.74 11.78 1.18
CA LYS A 58 16.78 12.21 0.26
C LYS A 58 16.44 11.92 -1.21
N LEU A 59 15.81 10.78 -1.48
CA LEU A 59 15.29 10.44 -2.79
C LEU A 59 14.25 11.47 -3.24
N GLU A 60 13.28 11.80 -2.38
CA GLU A 60 12.22 12.78 -2.65
C GLU A 60 12.79 14.17 -2.96
N GLU A 61 13.76 14.64 -2.17
CA GLU A 61 14.43 15.93 -2.42
C GLU A 61 15.02 15.98 -3.83
N VAL A 62 15.80 14.95 -4.20
CA VAL A 62 16.45 14.89 -5.52
C VAL A 62 15.41 14.71 -6.63
N ALA A 63 14.40 13.86 -6.44
CA ALA A 63 13.33 13.67 -7.40
C ALA A 63 12.56 14.98 -7.64
N SER A 64 12.27 15.75 -6.58
CA SER A 64 11.61 17.05 -6.67
C SER A 64 12.41 18.06 -7.50
N THR A 65 13.75 18.05 -7.42
CA THR A 65 14.58 18.90 -8.31
C THR A 65 14.43 18.52 -9.78
N ILE A 66 14.27 17.23 -10.09
CA ILE A 66 14.12 16.72 -11.46
C ILE A 66 12.71 16.99 -11.98
N VAL A 67 11.68 16.79 -11.14
CA VAL A 67 10.28 17.08 -11.48
C VAL A 67 10.12 18.56 -11.85
N ASN A 68 10.70 19.45 -11.06
CA ASN A 68 10.56 20.89 -11.25
C ASN A 68 11.51 21.50 -12.29
N ASP A 69 12.34 20.69 -12.97
CA ASP A 69 13.22 21.18 -14.04
C ASP A 69 12.41 21.53 -15.31
N PRO A 70 12.29 22.82 -15.69
CA PRO A 70 11.51 23.23 -16.86
C PRO A 70 12.19 22.86 -18.18
N ARG A 71 13.50 22.53 -18.17
CA ARG A 71 14.25 22.14 -19.36
C ARG A 71 13.99 20.69 -19.76
N LEU A 72 13.43 19.90 -18.84
CA LEU A 72 13.23 18.47 -19.04
C LEU A 72 11.78 18.16 -19.39
N THR A 73 11.52 17.82 -20.65
CA THR A 73 10.19 17.41 -21.10
C THR A 73 9.78 16.06 -20.50
N ASP A 74 8.48 15.82 -20.36
CA ASP A 74 7.95 14.55 -19.85
C ASP A 74 8.47 13.35 -20.67
N TYR A 75 8.54 13.51 -21.99
CA TYR A 75 9.06 12.48 -22.89
C TYR A 75 10.56 12.21 -22.66
N ALA A 76 11.38 13.26 -22.58
CA ALA A 76 12.82 13.09 -22.37
C ALA A 76 13.14 12.45 -21.01
N LEU A 77 12.38 12.84 -19.97
CA LEU A 77 12.52 12.25 -18.64
C LEU A 77 12.13 10.76 -18.63
N GLU A 78 11.02 10.41 -19.29
CA GLU A 78 10.61 9.01 -19.41
C GLU A 78 11.64 8.17 -20.18
N GLN A 79 12.17 8.67 -21.30
CA GLN A 79 13.23 7.99 -22.05
C GLN A 79 14.48 7.78 -21.20
N ARG A 80 14.86 8.78 -20.38
CA ARG A 80 15.98 8.65 -19.45
C ARG A 80 15.73 7.60 -18.38
N ALA A 81 14.55 7.60 -17.76
CA ALA A 81 14.18 6.59 -16.77
C ALA A 81 14.21 5.17 -17.36
N ARG A 82 13.66 4.97 -18.57
CA ARG A 82 13.73 3.70 -19.29
C ARG A 82 15.17 3.28 -19.59
N ALA A 83 16.02 4.21 -20.02
CA ALA A 83 17.42 3.93 -20.29
C ALA A 83 18.18 3.49 -19.03
N HIS A 84 17.87 4.07 -17.87
CA HIS A 84 18.44 3.64 -16.59
C HIS A 84 18.03 2.21 -16.23
N LEU A 85 16.77 1.83 -16.44
CA LEU A 85 16.27 0.49 -16.12
C LEU A 85 16.85 -0.60 -17.03
N ARG A 86 17.31 -0.28 -18.25
CA ARG A 86 17.98 -1.24 -19.14
C ARG A 86 19.25 -1.85 -18.55
N ILE A 87 19.84 -1.24 -17.52
CA ILE A 87 20.97 -1.84 -16.80
C ILE A 87 20.61 -3.20 -16.20
N LEU A 88 19.35 -3.41 -15.82
CA LEU A 88 18.82 -4.65 -15.26
C LEU A 88 18.64 -5.76 -16.30
N GLU A 89 18.64 -5.43 -17.59
CA GLU A 89 18.57 -6.41 -18.69
C GLU A 89 19.93 -7.07 -18.95
N ARG A 90 21.02 -6.55 -18.37
CA ARG A 90 22.36 -7.12 -18.52
C ARG A 90 22.43 -8.50 -17.83
N PRO A 91 23.01 -9.54 -18.48
CA PRO A 91 23.05 -10.89 -17.90
C PRO A 91 23.67 -10.94 -16.49
N GLU A 92 24.72 -10.16 -16.24
CA GLU A 92 25.42 -10.10 -14.96
C GLU A 92 24.59 -9.45 -13.83
N LEU A 93 23.57 -8.65 -14.18
CA LEU A 93 22.69 -7.94 -13.23
C LEU A 93 21.27 -8.50 -13.21
N ALA A 94 20.98 -9.55 -13.99
CA ALA A 94 19.64 -10.12 -14.13
C ALA A 94 19.03 -10.55 -12.78
N LYS A 95 19.86 -10.91 -11.78
CA LYS A 95 19.44 -11.20 -10.40
C LYS A 95 18.64 -10.06 -9.74
N TRP A 96 18.92 -8.81 -10.13
CA TRP A 96 18.24 -7.61 -9.65
C TRP A 96 17.05 -7.20 -10.52
N ASN A 97 16.87 -7.82 -11.68
CA ASN A 97 15.71 -7.53 -12.52
C ASN A 97 14.42 -8.16 -11.97
N HIS A 98 14.55 -9.17 -11.11
CA HIS A 98 13.42 -9.90 -10.53
C HIS A 98 13.29 -9.64 -9.02
N PRO A 99 12.07 -9.63 -8.47
CA PRO A 99 11.86 -9.60 -7.03
C PRO A 99 12.26 -10.94 -6.40
N GLN A 100 13.27 -10.92 -5.53
CA GLN A 100 13.82 -12.15 -4.91
C GLN A 100 12.79 -12.88 -4.03
N TRP A 101 11.84 -12.15 -3.45
CA TRP A 101 10.77 -12.71 -2.62
C TRP A 101 9.71 -13.48 -3.42
N LEU A 102 9.66 -13.35 -4.75
CA LEU A 102 8.59 -13.93 -5.56
C LEU A 102 8.75 -15.45 -5.75
N ALA A 103 9.97 -15.94 -5.97
CA ALA A 103 10.22 -17.36 -6.20
C ALA A 103 9.84 -18.25 -5.00
N PRO A 104 10.15 -17.88 -3.73
CA PRO A 104 9.64 -18.61 -2.56
C PRO A 104 8.12 -18.64 -2.49
N ILE A 105 7.45 -17.52 -2.77
CA ILE A 105 5.98 -17.44 -2.77
C ILE A 105 5.39 -18.35 -3.84
N ALA A 106 5.91 -18.29 -5.07
CA ALA A 106 5.45 -19.13 -6.17
C ALA A 106 5.65 -20.62 -5.89
N SER A 107 6.74 -21.00 -5.22
CA SER A 107 7.02 -22.39 -4.83
C SER A 107 6.00 -22.96 -3.83
N SER A 108 5.27 -22.09 -3.12
CA SER A 108 4.19 -22.49 -2.21
C SER A 108 2.82 -22.62 -2.89
N MET A 109 2.70 -22.20 -4.15
CA MET A 109 1.46 -22.31 -4.93
C MET A 109 1.26 -23.73 -5.44
N LYS A 110 0.00 -24.13 -5.62
CA LYS A 110 -0.39 -25.45 -6.11
C LYS A 110 -0.72 -25.38 -7.60
N ALA A 111 0.26 -24.99 -8.41
CA ALA A 111 0.14 -24.93 -9.86
C ALA A 111 1.27 -25.69 -10.55
N ASP A 112 1.11 -25.94 -11.84
CA ASP A 112 2.16 -26.55 -12.66
C ASP A 112 3.46 -25.75 -12.57
N ARG A 113 4.57 -26.45 -12.32
CA ARG A 113 5.87 -25.82 -12.08
C ARG A 113 6.35 -25.01 -13.28
N LEU A 114 6.17 -25.51 -14.50
CA LEU A 114 6.60 -24.80 -15.71
C LEU A 114 5.76 -23.55 -15.93
N VAL A 115 4.45 -23.62 -15.62
CA VAL A 115 3.57 -22.46 -15.64
C VAL A 115 4.02 -21.41 -14.63
N LEU A 116 4.33 -21.81 -13.40
CA LEU A 116 4.83 -20.90 -12.35
C LEU A 116 6.18 -20.28 -12.71
N GLU A 117 7.14 -21.06 -13.19
CA GLU A 117 8.44 -20.55 -13.64
C GLU A 117 8.27 -19.51 -14.76
N LYS A 118 7.37 -19.74 -15.71
CA LYS A 118 7.05 -18.78 -16.77
C LYS A 118 6.42 -17.48 -16.24
N LEU A 119 5.57 -17.57 -15.22
CA LEU A 119 4.93 -16.39 -14.62
C LEU A 119 5.90 -15.57 -13.78
N VAL A 120 6.72 -16.24 -12.96
CA VAL A 120 7.74 -15.60 -12.12
C VAL A 120 8.79 -14.90 -13.00
N SER A 121 9.27 -15.58 -14.05
CA SER A 121 10.23 -14.99 -14.99
C SER A 121 9.66 -13.82 -15.80
N ALA A 122 8.34 -13.78 -15.99
CA ALA A 122 7.68 -12.68 -16.69
C ALA A 122 7.52 -11.40 -15.84
N VAL A 123 7.78 -11.47 -14.53
CA VAL A 123 7.80 -10.30 -13.64
C VAL A 123 9.21 -9.72 -13.60
N THR A 124 9.37 -8.53 -14.17
CA THR A 124 10.63 -7.78 -14.19
C THR A 124 10.44 -6.36 -13.68
N ALA A 125 11.52 -5.74 -13.20
CA ALA A 125 11.56 -4.34 -12.81
C ALA A 125 11.07 -3.42 -13.95
N GLN A 126 11.53 -3.69 -15.18
CA GLN A 126 11.10 -2.96 -16.37
C GLN A 126 9.58 -3.08 -16.59
N ARG A 127 9.03 -4.29 -16.54
CA ARG A 127 7.59 -4.49 -16.74
C ARG A 127 6.76 -3.86 -15.62
N PHE A 128 7.26 -3.87 -14.38
CA PHE A 128 6.62 -3.16 -13.27
C PHE A 128 6.60 -1.64 -13.48
N PHE A 129 7.73 -1.06 -13.92
CA PHE A 129 7.77 0.36 -14.27
C PHE A 129 6.85 0.68 -15.45
N GLU A 130 6.82 -0.15 -16.48
CA GLU A 130 5.93 0.03 -17.63
C GLU A 130 4.46 -0.03 -17.21
N ALA A 131 4.10 -0.94 -16.30
CA ALA A 131 2.77 -1.02 -15.71
C ALA A 131 2.39 0.26 -14.95
N MET A 132 3.34 0.86 -14.22
CA MET A 132 3.16 2.17 -13.58
C MET A 132 2.91 3.27 -14.62
N ILE A 133 3.71 3.35 -15.68
CA ILE A 133 3.55 4.36 -16.74
C ILE A 133 2.23 4.18 -17.49
N GLN A 134 1.86 2.95 -17.84
CA GLN A 134 0.59 2.64 -18.49
C GLN A 134 -0.60 3.00 -17.58
N THR A 135 -0.54 2.62 -16.29
CA THR A 135 -1.56 3.00 -15.31
C THR A 135 -1.68 4.52 -15.20
N ALA A 136 -0.55 5.23 -15.19
CA ALA A 136 -0.58 6.68 -15.17
C ALA A 136 -1.28 7.27 -16.40
N ASN A 137 -1.09 6.69 -17.59
CA ASN A 137 -1.81 7.13 -18.78
C ASN A 137 -3.32 6.81 -18.69
N GLU A 138 -3.69 5.59 -18.26
CA GLU A 138 -5.09 5.17 -18.14
C GLU A 138 -5.90 5.99 -17.12
N PHE A 139 -5.26 6.41 -16.02
CA PHE A 139 -5.88 7.20 -14.95
C PHE A 139 -5.61 8.70 -15.08
N ASN A 140 -5.07 9.14 -16.22
CA ASN A 140 -4.71 10.54 -16.51
C ASN A 140 -3.81 11.19 -15.43
N LEU A 141 -2.86 10.42 -14.89
CA LEU A 141 -1.92 10.81 -13.85
C LEU A 141 -0.64 11.43 -14.44
N ARG A 142 -0.76 12.56 -15.16
CA ARG A 142 0.38 13.20 -15.82
C ARG A 142 1.55 13.54 -14.88
N SER A 143 1.29 14.24 -13.77
CA SER A 143 2.32 14.58 -12.77
C SER A 143 2.88 13.34 -12.08
N GLY A 144 2.02 12.34 -11.84
CA GLY A 144 2.41 11.07 -11.24
C GLY A 144 3.37 10.28 -12.12
N ARG A 145 3.10 10.22 -13.43
CA ARG A 145 4.02 9.65 -14.43
C ARG A 145 5.39 10.34 -14.38
N ARG A 146 5.38 11.69 -14.31
CA ARG A 146 6.60 12.50 -14.22
C ARG A 146 7.37 12.21 -12.93
N HIS A 147 6.68 12.12 -11.79
CA HIS A 147 7.27 11.76 -10.49
C HIS A 147 7.92 10.38 -10.52
N ALA A 148 7.24 9.34 -11.02
CA ALA A 148 7.82 8.00 -11.11
C ALA A 148 9.10 7.97 -11.96
N CYS A 149 9.13 8.68 -13.08
CA CYS A 149 10.34 8.79 -13.90
C CYS A 149 11.47 9.57 -13.20
N ALA A 150 11.11 10.64 -12.48
CA ALA A 150 12.06 11.44 -11.71
C ALA A 150 12.68 10.65 -10.55
N GLU A 151 11.89 9.85 -9.83
CA GLU A 151 12.38 8.99 -8.75
C GLU A 151 13.36 7.92 -9.27
N VAL A 152 13.10 7.30 -10.43
CA VAL A 152 14.08 6.40 -11.07
C VAL A 152 15.39 7.14 -11.36
N CYS A 153 15.32 8.33 -11.96
CA CYS A 153 16.52 9.12 -12.27
C CYS A 153 17.25 9.59 -11.00
N ALA A 154 16.51 9.97 -9.95
CA ALA A 154 17.06 10.37 -8.67
C ALA A 154 17.76 9.20 -7.96
N CYS A 155 17.15 8.02 -7.98
CA CYS A 155 17.71 6.79 -7.43
C CYS A 155 19.06 6.47 -8.08
N VAL A 156 19.15 6.51 -9.42
CA VAL A 156 20.43 6.31 -10.11
C VAL A 156 21.47 7.37 -9.73
N ARG A 157 21.09 8.65 -9.70
CA ARG A 157 22.01 9.74 -9.32
C ARG A 157 22.57 9.55 -7.91
N LEU A 158 21.72 9.15 -6.96
CA LEU A 158 22.12 8.93 -5.57
C LEU A 158 23.00 7.68 -5.42
N ALA A 159 22.63 6.57 -6.08
CA ALA A 159 23.42 5.34 -6.10
C ALA A 159 24.82 5.57 -6.71
N GLN A 160 24.94 6.38 -7.77
CA GLN A 160 26.23 6.73 -8.38
C GLN A 160 27.09 7.63 -7.48
N ALA A 161 26.46 8.50 -6.68
CA ALA A 161 27.16 9.42 -5.78
C ALA A 161 27.63 8.76 -4.48
N ALA A 162 27.09 7.58 -4.12
CA ALA A 162 27.37 6.90 -2.85
C ALA A 162 28.79 6.29 -2.72
N GLY A 163 29.63 6.40 -3.75
CA GLY A 163 31.06 6.09 -3.72
C GLY A 163 31.39 4.59 -3.90
N PRO A 164 32.59 4.24 -4.43
CA PRO A 164 32.96 2.87 -4.70
C PRO A 164 33.59 2.22 -3.46
N LEU A 165 32.79 1.61 -2.59
CA LEU A 165 33.30 0.62 -1.64
C LEU A 165 32.97 -0.77 -2.19
N HIS A 166 33.98 -1.43 -2.74
CA HIS A 166 34.04 -2.84 -3.16
C HIS A 166 33.02 -3.38 -4.19
N GLU A 167 31.90 -2.69 -4.46
CA GLU A 167 30.92 -3.05 -5.48
C GLU A 167 31.13 -2.24 -6.77
N THR A 168 30.88 -2.86 -7.93
CA THR A 168 30.79 -2.09 -9.18
C THR A 168 29.61 -1.13 -9.10
N TRP A 169 29.78 0.11 -9.57
CA TRP A 169 28.69 1.10 -9.57
C TRP A 169 27.40 0.57 -10.23
N SER A 170 27.54 -0.33 -11.21
CA SER A 170 26.41 -0.95 -11.92
C SER A 170 25.62 -1.91 -11.04
N ASP A 171 26.28 -2.74 -10.21
CA ASP A 171 25.61 -3.59 -9.22
C ASP A 171 24.81 -2.75 -8.23
N ARG A 172 25.40 -1.66 -7.73
CA ARG A 172 24.72 -0.79 -6.76
C ARG A 172 23.50 -0.11 -7.37
N VAL A 173 23.63 0.46 -8.57
CA VAL A 173 22.49 1.05 -9.28
C VAL A 173 21.38 0.02 -9.50
N ALA A 174 21.74 -1.21 -9.88
CA ALA A 174 20.78 -2.28 -10.08
C ALA A 174 20.04 -2.68 -8.79
N LEU A 175 20.77 -2.81 -7.68
CA LEU A 175 20.20 -3.08 -6.35
C LEU A 175 19.22 -1.97 -5.93
N GLU A 176 19.62 -0.71 -6.01
CA GLU A 176 18.79 0.42 -5.55
C GLU A 176 17.54 0.62 -6.43
N LEU A 177 17.64 0.35 -7.74
CA LEU A 177 16.48 0.33 -8.63
C LEU A 177 15.52 -0.79 -8.25
N ASN A 178 16.02 -2.01 -7.97
CA ASN A 178 15.17 -3.10 -7.47
C ASN A 178 14.48 -2.70 -6.17
N ALA A 179 15.22 -2.11 -5.22
CA ALA A 179 14.68 -1.65 -3.95
C ALA A 179 13.61 -0.57 -4.14
N LEU A 180 13.83 0.42 -5.00
CA LEU A 180 12.82 1.45 -5.31
C LEU A 180 11.52 0.82 -5.82
N LEU A 181 11.59 -0.09 -6.80
CA LEU A 181 10.40 -0.65 -7.43
C LEU A 181 9.67 -1.64 -6.53
N PHE A 182 10.39 -2.57 -5.90
CA PHE A 182 9.78 -3.70 -5.20
C PHE A 182 9.77 -3.59 -3.68
N THR A 183 10.71 -2.86 -3.08
CA THR A 183 10.79 -2.69 -1.62
C THR A 183 10.12 -1.39 -1.17
N VAL A 184 10.18 -0.34 -1.99
CA VAL A 184 9.46 0.91 -1.72
C VAL A 184 8.10 0.83 -2.39
N TRP A 185 7.97 1.06 -3.70
CA TRP A 185 6.66 1.22 -4.34
C TRP A 185 5.70 0.03 -4.15
N PHE A 186 6.14 -1.19 -4.48
CA PHE A 186 5.26 -2.37 -4.35
C PHE A 186 4.84 -2.62 -2.90
N GLN A 187 5.77 -2.60 -1.94
CA GLN A 187 5.44 -2.87 -0.54
C GLN A 187 4.57 -1.77 0.07
N THR A 188 4.85 -0.50 -0.22
CA THR A 188 4.01 0.64 0.17
C THR A 188 2.56 0.41 -0.26
N MET A 189 2.34 0.05 -1.53
CA MET A 189 1.00 -0.27 -2.01
C MET A 189 0.45 -1.54 -1.36
N TRP A 190 1.23 -2.61 -1.28
CA TRP A 190 0.83 -3.91 -0.74
C TRP A 190 0.36 -3.82 0.72
N GLU A 191 1.15 -3.17 1.59
CA GLU A 191 0.86 -2.99 3.01
C GLU A 191 -0.45 -2.22 3.23
N THR A 192 -0.79 -1.28 2.32
CA THR A 192 -2.03 -0.50 2.39
C THR A 192 -3.28 -1.37 2.23
N PHE A 193 -3.26 -2.34 1.31
CA PHE A 193 -4.45 -3.10 0.91
C PHE A 193 -4.50 -4.51 1.48
N MET A 194 -3.38 -5.09 1.91
CA MET A 194 -3.31 -6.47 2.35
C MET A 194 -3.25 -6.57 3.89
N ASN A 195 -4.11 -7.44 4.45
CA ASN A 195 -3.96 -7.89 5.83
C ASN A 195 -3.11 -9.15 5.80
N ILE A 196 -1.97 -9.14 6.49
CA ILE A 196 -1.09 -10.32 6.60
C ILE A 196 -1.82 -11.47 7.33
N ASP A 197 -2.88 -11.17 8.09
CA ASP A 197 -3.66 -12.14 8.86
C ASP A 197 -4.83 -12.79 8.11
N GLY A 198 -4.57 -13.32 6.90
CA GLY A 198 -5.43 -14.36 6.28
C GLY A 198 -6.93 -14.06 6.22
N GLY A 199 -7.33 -12.81 5.99
CA GLY A 199 -8.73 -12.40 5.79
C GLY A 199 -9.65 -12.48 7.01
N LYS A 200 -9.15 -12.80 8.22
CA LYS A 200 -10.00 -13.00 9.41
C LYS A 200 -10.14 -11.77 10.32
N SER A 201 -9.15 -10.86 10.34
CA SER A 201 -9.11 -9.79 11.36
C SER A 201 -9.77 -8.47 10.95
N SER A 202 -9.65 -8.03 9.69
CA SER A 202 -10.11 -6.68 9.28
C SER A 202 -11.55 -6.60 8.73
N CYS A 203 -12.11 -7.72 8.28
CA CYS A 203 -13.49 -7.75 7.81
C CYS A 203 -14.42 -7.98 9.00
N ILE A 204 -15.33 -7.05 9.29
CA ILE A 204 -16.32 -7.22 10.35
C ILE A 204 -17.54 -7.89 9.73
N PRO A 205 -17.77 -9.18 9.98
CA PRO A 205 -18.95 -9.83 9.46
C PRO A 205 -20.17 -9.37 10.26
N TRP A 206 -21.23 -8.92 9.59
CA TRP A 206 -22.44 -8.55 10.29
C TRP A 206 -23.09 -9.81 10.90
N SER A 207 -23.29 -9.81 12.22
CA SER A 207 -24.12 -10.77 12.96
C SER A 207 -24.94 -10.00 13.99
N ALA A 208 -26.08 -10.55 14.42
CA ALA A 208 -26.91 -9.98 15.46
C ALA A 208 -26.14 -9.91 16.80
N ASP A 209 -25.13 -10.77 16.98
CA ASP A 209 -24.21 -10.76 18.12
C ASP A 209 -23.30 -9.53 18.17
N CYS A 210 -23.17 -8.77 17.07
CA CYS A 210 -22.56 -7.43 17.10
C CYS A 210 -23.41 -6.43 17.91
N ALA A 211 -24.58 -6.82 18.41
CA ALA A 211 -25.35 -6.08 19.41
C ALA A 211 -24.59 -5.88 20.74
N VAL A 212 -23.58 -6.70 21.03
CA VAL A 212 -22.74 -6.63 22.24
C VAL A 212 -21.54 -5.67 22.07
N ARG A 213 -21.26 -5.19 20.84
CA ARG A 213 -20.17 -4.24 20.57
C ARG A 213 -20.56 -2.80 20.95
N PRO A 214 -19.59 -1.93 21.29
CA PRO A 214 -19.85 -0.55 21.71
C PRO A 214 -20.77 0.22 20.74
N SER A 215 -21.59 1.11 21.29
CA SER A 215 -22.65 1.85 20.58
C SER A 215 -22.18 2.56 19.29
N ARG A 216 -20.92 3.01 19.26
CA ARG A 216 -20.28 3.63 18.09
C ARG A 216 -20.15 2.67 16.90
N THR A 217 -19.69 1.44 17.12
CA THR A 217 -19.56 0.42 16.08
C THR A 217 -20.92 0.08 15.48
N ARG A 218 -21.95 -0.06 16.33
CA ARG A 218 -23.31 -0.33 15.89
C ARG A 218 -23.89 0.78 15.01
N LYS A 219 -23.62 2.05 15.35
CA LYS A 219 -24.06 3.21 14.54
C LYS A 219 -23.40 3.21 13.16
N ARG A 220 -22.09 2.93 13.08
CA ARG A 220 -21.34 2.87 11.82
C ARG A 220 -21.82 1.77 10.89
N VAL A 221 -21.96 0.55 11.43
CA VAL A 221 -22.46 -0.58 10.66
C VAL A 221 -23.85 -0.30 10.11
N ARG A 222 -24.76 0.24 10.94
CA ARG A 222 -26.10 0.65 10.48
C ARG A 222 -26.06 1.72 9.39
N THR A 223 -25.07 2.61 9.41
CA THR A 223 -24.91 3.68 8.41
C THR A 223 -24.57 3.07 7.05
N ILE A 224 -23.57 2.19 7.01
CA ILE A 224 -23.14 1.51 5.77
C ILE A 224 -24.26 0.61 5.23
N LEU A 225 -24.90 -0.18 6.09
CA LEU A 225 -26.03 -1.02 5.69
C LEU A 225 -27.19 -0.22 5.10
N ARG A 226 -27.51 0.95 5.67
CA ARG A 226 -28.59 1.81 5.15
C ARG A 226 -28.22 2.47 3.81
N ARG A 227 -26.97 2.91 3.66
CA ARG A 227 -26.45 3.48 2.42
C ARG A 227 -26.65 2.53 1.25
N ASP A 228 -26.28 1.26 1.44
CA ASP A 228 -26.31 0.27 0.37
C ASP A 228 -27.63 -0.53 0.35
N HIS A 229 -28.69 -0.02 0.99
CA HIS A 229 -29.99 -0.69 1.08
C HIS A 229 -29.91 -2.17 1.50
N TYR A 230 -28.98 -2.49 2.41
CA TYR A 230 -28.73 -3.85 2.90
C TYR A 230 -28.38 -4.86 1.80
N THR A 231 -27.84 -4.40 0.67
CA THR A 231 -27.63 -5.21 -0.53
C THR A 231 -26.19 -5.08 -1.02
N CYS A 232 -25.57 -6.20 -1.35
CA CYS A 232 -24.29 -6.24 -2.05
C CYS A 232 -24.51 -5.75 -3.50
N PHE A 233 -23.90 -4.63 -3.89
CA PHE A 233 -24.06 -4.09 -5.24
C PHE A 233 -23.46 -5.01 -6.33
N MET A 234 -22.46 -5.83 -5.97
CA MET A 234 -21.81 -6.75 -6.90
C MET A 234 -22.74 -7.92 -7.26
N SER A 235 -23.36 -8.58 -6.29
CA SER A 235 -24.12 -9.82 -6.53
C SER A 235 -25.64 -9.67 -6.42
N GLY A 236 -26.13 -8.57 -5.85
CA GLY A 236 -27.53 -8.41 -5.47
C GLY A 236 -27.93 -9.18 -4.21
N THR A 237 -26.97 -9.80 -3.50
CA THR A 237 -27.25 -10.52 -2.25
C THR A 237 -27.75 -9.56 -1.18
N VAL A 238 -28.92 -9.85 -0.61
CA VAL A 238 -29.50 -9.07 0.48
C VAL A 238 -29.10 -9.68 1.82
N ASP A 239 -28.83 -8.82 2.80
CA ASP A 239 -28.51 -9.25 4.16
C ASP A 239 -29.61 -10.13 4.77
N ARG A 240 -29.22 -11.29 5.31
CA ARG A 240 -30.13 -12.27 5.89
C ARG A 240 -31.02 -11.68 6.98
N GLN A 241 -30.51 -10.79 7.82
CA GLN A 241 -31.33 -10.22 8.89
C GLN A 241 -32.28 -9.16 8.33
N ALA A 242 -31.82 -8.35 7.39
CA ALA A 242 -32.68 -7.38 6.72
C ALA A 242 -33.84 -8.06 5.97
N ALA A 243 -33.59 -9.16 5.26
CA ALA A 243 -34.63 -9.92 4.56
C ALA A 243 -35.74 -10.41 5.52
N TRP A 244 -35.34 -10.94 6.68
CA TRP A 244 -36.27 -11.44 7.71
C TRP A 244 -37.06 -10.32 8.39
N PHE A 245 -36.41 -9.22 8.80
CA PHE A 245 -37.07 -8.15 9.56
C PHE A 245 -37.81 -7.13 8.67
N ARG A 246 -37.41 -6.97 7.41
CA ARG A 246 -37.95 -5.94 6.50
C ARG A 246 -38.74 -6.50 5.32
N ARG A 247 -38.92 -7.82 5.23
CA ARG A 247 -39.66 -8.51 4.15
C ARG A 247 -39.22 -8.08 2.75
N VAL A 248 -37.92 -7.88 2.55
CA VAL A 248 -37.35 -7.57 1.24
C VAL A 248 -37.35 -8.85 0.42
N SER A 249 -38.16 -8.92 -0.64
CA SER A 249 -38.12 -10.02 -1.60
C SER A 249 -36.80 -9.94 -2.37
N ALA A 250 -35.95 -10.96 -2.22
CA ALA A 250 -34.64 -11.03 -2.87
C ALA A 250 -34.41 -12.43 -3.45
N LYS A 251 -33.83 -12.49 -4.66
CA LYS A 251 -33.45 -13.76 -5.30
C LYS A 251 -32.36 -14.50 -4.52
N THR A 252 -31.52 -13.76 -3.78
CA THR A 252 -30.40 -14.32 -3.02
C THR A 252 -30.28 -13.59 -1.69
N VAL A 253 -30.24 -14.36 -0.61
CA VAL A 253 -30.14 -13.87 0.76
C VAL A 253 -28.89 -14.49 1.39
N GLY A 254 -28.06 -13.69 2.04
CA GLY A 254 -26.77 -14.15 2.56
C GLY A 254 -26.21 -13.24 3.64
N ARG A 255 -25.02 -13.59 4.13
CA ARG A 255 -24.28 -12.75 5.08
C ARG A 255 -23.51 -11.68 4.33
N LEU A 256 -23.66 -10.42 4.73
CA LEU A 256 -22.88 -9.31 4.20
C LEU A 256 -21.76 -8.90 5.15
N TYR A 257 -20.70 -8.38 4.55
CA TYR A 257 -19.45 -7.99 5.19
C TYR A 257 -19.21 -6.52 4.93
N ILE A 258 -18.76 -5.81 5.95
CA ILE A 258 -18.22 -4.46 5.80
C ILE A 258 -16.73 -4.62 5.53
N VAL A 259 -16.33 -4.20 4.34
CA VAL A 259 -15.01 -4.46 3.78
C VAL A 259 -14.27 -3.14 3.66
N PRO A 260 -13.15 -2.97 4.38
CA PRO A 260 -12.38 -1.76 4.29
C PRO A 260 -11.63 -1.69 2.95
N ILE A 261 -11.58 -0.51 2.34
CA ILE A 261 -10.82 -0.24 1.11
C ILE A 261 -9.33 -0.30 1.46
N PHE A 262 -8.88 0.59 2.34
CA PHE A 262 -7.56 0.48 2.97
C PHE A 262 -7.67 -0.44 4.16
N ALA A 263 -6.83 -1.46 4.19
CA ALA A 263 -6.79 -2.46 5.25
C ALA A 263 -6.21 -1.93 6.56
N ARG A 264 -5.48 -0.82 6.49
CA ARG A 264 -4.67 -0.27 7.56
C ARG A 264 -4.96 1.20 7.80
N LEU A 265 -4.61 1.65 9.00
CA LEU A 265 -4.67 3.06 9.35
C LEU A 265 -3.52 3.80 8.66
N VAL A 266 -3.83 4.97 8.11
CA VAL A 266 -2.86 5.82 7.42
C VAL A 266 -3.19 7.27 7.77
N THR A 267 -2.35 7.93 8.54
CA THR A 267 -2.55 9.32 8.98
C THR A 267 -1.23 10.10 8.94
N ASP A 268 -1.29 11.44 8.80
CA ASP A 268 -0.08 12.27 8.96
C ASP A 268 0.34 12.45 10.43
N ASP A 269 -0.59 12.21 11.37
CA ASP A 269 -0.38 12.42 12.79
C ASP A 269 -0.49 11.09 13.57
N PRO A 270 0.63 10.36 13.75
CA PRO A 270 0.66 9.15 14.57
C PRO A 270 0.53 9.45 16.08
N SER A 271 0.66 10.71 16.51
CA SER A 271 0.66 11.10 17.93
C SER A 271 -0.73 11.34 18.51
N SER A 272 -1.74 11.56 17.66
CA SER A 272 -3.14 11.75 18.08
C SER A 272 -3.76 10.51 18.75
N ASP A 273 -3.15 9.33 18.59
CA ASP A 273 -3.59 8.09 19.24
C ASP A 273 -3.25 8.03 20.74
N GLN A 274 -2.25 8.78 21.24
CA GLN A 274 -2.00 8.88 22.68
C GLN A 274 -2.93 9.87 23.41
N GLN A 275 -3.55 10.82 22.70
CA GLN A 275 -4.44 11.83 23.32
C GLN A 275 -5.92 11.43 23.32
N ARG A 276 -6.33 10.42 22.55
CA ARG A 276 -7.68 9.85 22.68
C ARG A 276 -7.70 8.83 23.82
N GLY A 277 -7.87 9.33 25.05
CA GLY A 277 -8.08 8.57 26.29
C GLY A 277 -9.34 7.69 26.33
N CYS A 278 -9.59 6.91 25.29
CA CYS A 278 -10.51 5.79 25.29
C CYS A 278 -9.65 4.54 25.23
N SER A 279 -9.62 3.77 26.32
CA SER A 279 -9.05 2.43 26.38
C SER A 279 -9.53 1.63 25.16
N ARG A 280 -8.68 1.56 24.12
CA ARG A 280 -8.87 0.62 23.02
C ARG A 280 -8.80 -0.77 23.67
N PRO A 281 -9.79 -1.66 23.47
CA PRO A 281 -9.50 -3.07 23.67
C PRO A 281 -8.35 -3.37 22.72
N ALA A 282 -7.27 -3.97 23.25
CA ALA A 282 -6.11 -4.35 22.48
C ALA A 282 -6.54 -5.19 21.26
N LEU A 283 -6.73 -4.51 20.12
CA LEU A 283 -6.58 -5.12 18.82
C LEU A 283 -5.08 -5.12 18.62
N ASP A 284 -4.54 -6.32 18.39
CA ASP A 284 -3.13 -6.66 18.28
C ASP A 284 -2.27 -5.49 17.75
N ASP A 285 -1.14 -5.23 18.41
CA ASP A 285 -0.09 -4.25 18.08
C ASP A 285 0.51 -4.40 16.66
N LYS A 286 -0.08 -5.27 15.82
CA LYS A 286 0.34 -5.67 14.47
C LYS A 286 -0.39 -4.92 13.34
N ASP A 287 -1.49 -4.23 13.64
CA ASP A 287 -2.27 -3.49 12.64
C ASP A 287 -1.71 -2.08 12.37
N ASP A 288 -0.76 -1.61 13.17
CA ASP A 288 -0.16 -0.27 12.99
C ASP A 288 0.97 -0.31 11.96
N ILE A 289 0.93 0.64 11.02
CA ILE A 289 1.98 0.82 10.04
C ILE A 289 3.08 1.65 10.69
N GLY A 290 4.33 1.19 10.67
CA GLY A 290 5.44 1.97 11.18
C GLY A 290 5.52 3.36 10.52
N PRO A 291 6.05 4.39 11.21
CA PRO A 291 6.00 5.78 10.75
C PRO A 291 6.64 5.98 9.37
N VAL A 292 7.66 5.18 9.03
CA VAL A 292 8.31 5.20 7.71
C VAL A 292 7.36 4.77 6.60
N SER A 293 6.67 3.63 6.78
CA SER A 293 5.70 3.12 5.81
C SER A 293 4.51 4.07 5.68
N GLN A 294 4.01 4.69 6.77
CA GLN A 294 2.94 5.70 6.70
C GLN A 294 3.34 6.88 5.81
N TYR A 295 4.55 7.42 6.03
CA TYR A 295 5.10 8.51 5.22
C TYR A 295 5.20 8.13 3.73
N GLN A 296 5.76 6.95 3.45
CA GLN A 296 5.89 6.45 2.07
C GLN A 296 4.53 6.26 1.39
N ILE A 297 3.53 5.71 2.10
CA ILE A 297 2.17 5.50 1.59
C ILE A 297 1.54 6.83 1.19
N LEU A 298 1.54 7.79 2.11
CA LEU A 298 0.94 9.10 1.87
C LEU A 298 1.69 9.85 0.77
N HIS A 299 3.02 9.85 0.80
CA HIS A 299 3.83 10.50 -0.24
C HIS A 299 3.58 9.87 -1.62
N PHE A 300 3.54 8.54 -1.73
CA PHE A 300 3.26 7.83 -2.99
C PHE A 300 1.88 8.19 -3.56
N PHE A 301 0.83 8.16 -2.74
CA PHE A 301 -0.52 8.51 -3.21
C PHE A 301 -0.68 9.98 -3.57
N ARG A 302 0.02 10.88 -2.88
CA ARG A 302 0.05 12.32 -3.20
C ARG A 302 0.76 12.60 -4.52
N THR A 303 1.93 11.99 -4.73
CA THR A 303 2.76 12.25 -5.91
C THR A 303 2.31 11.44 -7.11
N PHE A 304 2.42 10.11 -7.06
CA PHE A 304 2.04 9.23 -8.15
C PHE A 304 0.52 9.19 -8.33
N GLY A 305 -0.21 8.95 -7.24
CA GLY A 305 -1.68 8.84 -7.27
C GLY A 305 -2.42 10.16 -7.54
N GLN A 306 -1.75 11.30 -7.38
CA GLN A 306 -2.34 12.64 -7.43
C GLN A 306 -3.59 12.78 -6.56
N ILE A 307 -3.57 12.12 -5.42
CA ILE A 307 -4.60 12.22 -4.40
C ILE A 307 -4.30 13.46 -3.55
N ALA A 308 -5.35 14.22 -3.22
CA ALA A 308 -5.21 15.40 -2.37
C ALA A 308 -4.57 15.03 -1.02
N HIS A 309 -3.98 16.02 -0.34
CA HIS A 309 -3.21 15.79 0.87
C HIS A 309 -3.98 15.04 1.98
N ASP A 310 -5.29 15.31 2.08
CA ASP A 310 -6.24 14.67 3.00
C ASP A 310 -6.99 13.46 2.39
N GLY A 311 -6.90 13.25 1.08
CA GLY A 311 -7.73 12.27 0.35
C GLY A 311 -7.39 10.81 0.63
N ALA A 312 -6.13 10.50 0.97
CA ALA A 312 -5.64 9.14 1.25
C ALA A 312 -5.59 8.80 2.75
N GLN A 313 -6.10 9.68 3.62
CA GLN A 313 -6.04 9.46 5.07
C GLN A 313 -7.18 8.58 5.56
N VAL A 314 -6.83 7.60 6.39
CA VAL A 314 -7.75 6.66 7.03
C VAL A 314 -7.45 6.62 8.53
N PRO A 315 -8.00 7.57 9.31
CA PRO A 315 -7.80 7.61 10.75
C PRO A 315 -8.53 6.47 11.47
N GLU A 316 -9.55 5.88 10.83
CA GLU A 316 -10.33 4.79 11.42
C GLU A 316 -10.81 3.82 10.34
N LEU A 317 -10.46 2.53 10.46
CA LEU A 317 -10.79 1.50 9.44
C LEU A 317 -12.28 1.38 9.14
N GLY A 318 -13.12 1.47 10.17
CA GLY A 318 -14.57 1.28 10.08
C GLY A 318 -15.36 2.54 9.71
N MET A 319 -14.71 3.60 9.21
CA MET A 319 -15.42 4.78 8.71
C MET A 319 -16.19 4.43 7.42
N PRO A 320 -17.44 4.91 7.24
CA PRO A 320 -18.24 4.59 6.05
C PRO A 320 -17.52 4.87 4.72
N GLN A 321 -16.71 5.92 4.69
CA GLN A 321 -15.91 6.35 3.55
C GLN A 321 -14.83 5.33 3.14
N ASN A 322 -14.30 4.56 4.09
CA ASN A 322 -13.33 3.50 3.82
C ASN A 322 -14.02 2.15 3.61
N CYS A 323 -15.34 2.06 3.46
CA CYS A 323 -16.04 0.77 3.57
C CYS A 323 -17.02 0.50 2.42
N LEU A 324 -16.96 -0.73 1.92
CA LEU A 324 -17.93 -1.31 0.98
C LEU A 324 -18.76 -2.41 1.67
N LEU A 325 -20.02 -2.56 1.29
CA LEU A 325 -20.86 -3.68 1.72
C LEU A 325 -20.86 -4.77 0.64
N LEU A 326 -20.27 -5.91 0.95
CA LEU A 326 -20.06 -7.00 -0.01
C LEU A 326 -20.45 -8.34 0.59
N ASP A 327 -20.82 -9.31 -0.25
CA ASP A 327 -20.90 -10.70 0.18
C ASP A 327 -19.51 -11.34 0.30
N PHE A 328 -19.46 -12.57 0.79
CA PHE A 328 -18.20 -13.28 1.04
C PHE A 328 -17.36 -13.50 -0.22
N ALA A 329 -17.96 -13.73 -1.39
CA ALA A 329 -17.21 -13.94 -2.61
C ALA A 329 -16.66 -12.62 -3.15
N ALA A 330 -17.53 -11.61 -3.27
CA ALA A 330 -17.15 -10.30 -3.77
C ALA A 330 -16.09 -9.63 -2.89
N GLN A 331 -16.21 -9.75 -1.56
CA GLN A 331 -15.19 -9.20 -0.65
C GLN A 331 -13.85 -9.89 -0.80
N PHE A 332 -13.85 -11.22 -0.92
CA PHE A 332 -12.61 -11.97 -1.09
C PHE A 332 -11.89 -11.56 -2.38
N ALA A 333 -12.61 -11.48 -3.49
CA ALA A 333 -12.07 -11.05 -4.78
C ALA A 333 -11.58 -9.59 -4.79
N PHE A 334 -12.30 -8.69 -4.10
CA PHE A 334 -11.91 -7.29 -3.96
C PHE A 334 -10.56 -7.17 -3.25
N ARG A 335 -10.43 -7.87 -2.11
CA ARG A 335 -9.20 -7.88 -1.31
C ARG A 335 -8.01 -8.48 -2.05
N GLN A 336 -8.25 -9.35 -3.02
CA GLN A 336 -7.24 -9.93 -3.91
C GLN A 336 -7.04 -9.09 -5.19
N LEU A 337 -7.52 -7.85 -5.24
CA LEU A 337 -7.38 -6.95 -6.39
C LEU A 337 -7.93 -7.52 -7.71
N GLN A 338 -8.84 -8.50 -7.66
CA GLN A 338 -9.35 -9.17 -8.87
C GLN A 338 -10.42 -8.35 -9.59
N TRP A 339 -10.96 -7.35 -8.90
CA TRP A 339 -11.78 -6.32 -9.49
C TRP A 339 -11.61 -5.02 -8.72
N THR A 340 -11.95 -3.91 -9.37
CA THR A 340 -11.89 -2.57 -8.77
C THR A 340 -13.00 -1.67 -9.30
N LEU A 341 -13.13 -0.48 -8.70
CA LEU A 341 -14.06 0.57 -9.08
C LEU A 341 -13.29 1.71 -9.74
N VAL A 342 -13.54 1.95 -11.03
CA VAL A 342 -12.94 3.04 -11.80
C VAL A 342 -13.93 4.18 -11.90
N ALA A 343 -13.53 5.38 -11.47
CA ALA A 343 -14.39 6.56 -11.52
C ALA A 343 -14.86 6.87 -12.95
N THR A 344 -16.11 7.30 -13.08
CA THR A 344 -16.68 7.79 -14.34
C THR A 344 -16.81 9.31 -14.32
N ALA A 345 -17.27 9.91 -15.42
CA ALA A 345 -17.60 11.33 -15.46
C ALA A 345 -18.78 11.70 -14.53
N ILE A 346 -19.59 10.73 -14.11
CA ILE A 346 -20.73 10.94 -13.23
C ILE A 346 -20.26 10.79 -11.77
N PRO A 347 -20.46 11.80 -10.90
CA PRO A 347 -20.06 11.73 -9.50
C PRO A 347 -20.61 10.49 -8.78
N ASN A 348 -19.78 9.89 -7.92
CA ASN A 348 -20.10 8.67 -7.15
C ASN A 348 -20.52 7.45 -7.99
N THR A 349 -20.28 7.50 -9.29
CA THR A 349 -20.56 6.40 -10.22
C THR A 349 -19.25 5.81 -10.73
N TYR A 350 -19.15 4.50 -10.65
CA TYR A 350 -17.94 3.76 -10.94
C TYR A 350 -18.22 2.61 -11.90
N LYS A 351 -17.32 2.41 -12.86
CA LYS A 351 -17.29 1.22 -13.69
C LYS A 351 -16.59 0.10 -12.93
N ILE A 352 -17.18 -1.08 -12.89
CA ILE A 352 -16.56 -2.28 -12.33
C ILE A 352 -15.59 -2.84 -13.37
N ARG A 353 -14.29 -2.84 -13.04
CA ARG A 353 -13.25 -3.46 -13.87
C ARG A 353 -12.84 -4.77 -13.22
N SER A 354 -12.95 -5.88 -13.94
CA SER A 354 -12.44 -7.18 -13.50
C SER A 354 -11.14 -7.51 -14.22
N TYR A 355 -10.22 -8.13 -13.50
CA TYR A 355 -8.93 -8.60 -13.99
C TYR A 355 -8.86 -10.14 -14.05
N ALA A 356 -10.00 -10.81 -13.89
CA ALA A 356 -10.11 -12.26 -14.04
C ALA A 356 -9.87 -12.71 -15.49
N SER A 357 -9.27 -13.90 -15.66
CA SER A 357 -9.00 -14.46 -16.99
C SER A 357 -10.31 -14.73 -17.76
N PRO A 358 -10.36 -14.45 -19.08
CA PRO A 358 -11.49 -14.78 -19.95
C PRO A 358 -11.85 -16.28 -19.97
N ASP A 359 -10.91 -17.17 -19.65
CA ASP A 359 -11.07 -18.64 -19.76
C ASP A 359 -11.95 -19.27 -18.65
N GLY A 360 -12.54 -18.46 -17.77
CA GLY A 360 -13.93 -18.68 -17.36
C GLY A 360 -14.31 -19.92 -16.54
N ALA A 361 -13.45 -20.52 -15.73
CA ALA A 361 -13.84 -21.60 -14.81
C ALA A 361 -14.08 -21.14 -13.35
N ARG A 362 -14.88 -20.07 -13.19
CA ARG A 362 -15.41 -19.51 -11.91
C ARG A 362 -14.44 -18.65 -11.09
N SER A 363 -14.07 -17.50 -11.65
CA SER A 363 -13.46 -16.42 -10.86
C SER A 363 -14.38 -15.99 -9.72
N TYR A 364 -14.11 -16.56 -8.55
CA TYR A 364 -14.95 -16.49 -7.38
C TYR A 364 -15.09 -15.02 -6.96
N GLY A 365 -16.32 -14.49 -6.96
CA GLY A 365 -16.57 -13.13 -6.50
C GLY A 365 -16.31 -11.99 -7.48
N THR A 366 -15.96 -12.27 -8.74
CA THR A 366 -15.78 -11.21 -9.76
C THR A 366 -17.03 -11.00 -10.63
N ARG A 367 -17.98 -11.95 -10.59
CA ARG A 367 -19.26 -11.83 -11.30
C ARG A 367 -20.10 -10.70 -10.70
N HIS A 368 -20.38 -9.70 -11.52
CA HIS A 368 -21.21 -8.56 -11.16
C HIS A 368 -22.55 -8.60 -11.91
N ILE A 369 -23.62 -8.13 -11.27
CA ILE A 369 -24.96 -8.04 -11.88
C ILE A 369 -25.13 -6.79 -12.77
N HIS A 370 -24.28 -5.77 -12.56
CA HIS A 370 -24.28 -4.52 -13.30
C HIS A 370 -22.85 -4.12 -13.64
N GLU A 371 -22.62 -3.53 -14.81
CA GLU A 371 -21.28 -3.02 -15.22
C GLU A 371 -20.88 -1.76 -14.43
N TYR A 372 -21.85 -1.03 -13.89
CA TYR A 372 -21.66 0.21 -13.15
C TYR A 372 -22.35 0.16 -11.79
N VAL A 373 -21.81 0.91 -10.83
CA VAL A 373 -22.42 1.16 -9.52
C VAL A 373 -22.44 2.66 -9.23
N THR A 374 -23.56 3.15 -8.70
CA THR A 374 -23.71 4.53 -8.22
C THR A 374 -24.04 4.50 -6.73
N PHE A 375 -23.20 5.12 -5.91
CA PHE A 375 -23.49 5.27 -4.48
C PHE A 375 -24.27 6.55 -4.22
N THR A 376 -25.36 6.44 -3.46
CA THR A 376 -26.26 7.55 -3.13
C THR A 376 -26.38 7.72 -1.63
N GLU A 377 -26.47 8.96 -1.16
CA GLU A 377 -26.70 9.22 0.26
C GLU A 377 -28.11 8.74 0.65
N PRO A 378 -28.29 8.17 1.86
CA PRO A 378 -29.62 7.77 2.31
C PRO A 378 -30.56 8.98 2.36
N THR A 379 -31.70 8.93 1.67
CA THR A 379 -32.75 9.94 1.80
C THR A 379 -33.39 9.84 3.18
N GLY A 380 -33.04 10.74 4.09
CA GLY A 380 -33.60 10.77 5.44
C GLY A 380 -35.07 11.20 5.44
N THR A 381 -36.02 10.27 5.46
CA THR A 381 -37.40 10.55 5.88
C THR A 381 -37.46 10.56 7.40
N GLY A 382 -37.06 11.68 8.02
CA GLY A 382 -37.18 11.91 9.45
C GLY A 382 -37.66 13.34 9.69
N HIS A 383 -38.90 13.47 10.17
CA HIS A 383 -39.48 14.74 10.60
C HIS A 383 -38.59 15.44 11.63
N GLY A 384 -38.33 16.73 11.40
CA GLY A 384 -37.84 17.67 12.41
C GLY A 384 -36.39 17.48 12.81
N GLY A 385 -35.50 18.26 12.20
CA GLY A 385 -34.15 18.52 12.72
C GLY A 385 -33.04 18.10 11.76
N ARG A 386 -32.28 19.10 11.31
CA ARG A 386 -31.05 18.99 10.51
C ARG A 386 -30.24 17.72 10.82
N SER A 387 -30.39 16.68 10.02
CA SER A 387 -29.40 15.61 9.93
C SER A 387 -28.76 15.68 8.56
N LYS A 388 -27.66 16.43 8.45
CA LYS A 388 -26.74 16.34 7.32
C LYS A 388 -26.13 14.93 7.37
N THR A 389 -26.70 13.97 6.64
CA THR A 389 -26.07 12.67 6.38
C THR A 389 -24.92 12.79 5.37
N GLN A 390 -24.20 13.92 5.36
CA GLN A 390 -23.04 14.09 4.50
C GLN A 390 -21.91 13.19 5.00
N GLY A 391 -21.34 12.38 4.11
CA GLY A 391 -20.15 11.59 4.39
C GLY A 391 -20.45 10.14 4.74
N THR A 392 -21.47 9.51 4.12
CA THR A 392 -21.61 8.05 4.21
C THR A 392 -21.06 7.32 2.98
N LEU A 393 -20.91 8.04 1.87
CA LEU A 393 -20.40 7.50 0.61
C LEU A 393 -18.94 7.02 0.73
N PRO A 394 -18.56 5.96 -0.01
CA PRO A 394 -17.15 5.60 -0.16
C PRO A 394 -16.33 6.78 -0.68
N ASN A 395 -15.14 7.00 -0.13
CA ASN A 395 -14.26 8.07 -0.57
C ASN A 395 -13.72 7.74 -1.99
N PRO A 396 -13.95 8.60 -2.99
CA PRO A 396 -13.45 8.40 -4.35
C PRO A 396 -11.92 8.24 -4.42
N ASP A 397 -11.16 8.91 -3.56
CA ASP A 397 -9.70 8.85 -3.55
C ASP A 397 -9.19 7.49 -3.07
N LEU A 398 -9.82 6.90 -2.05
CA LEU A 398 -9.47 5.55 -1.58
C LEU A 398 -9.79 4.49 -2.64
N LEU A 399 -10.93 4.64 -3.33
CA LEU A 399 -11.29 3.77 -4.46
C LEU A 399 -10.32 3.94 -5.62
N ARG A 400 -9.89 5.17 -5.92
CA ARG A 400 -8.89 5.46 -6.94
C ARG A 400 -7.54 4.84 -6.60
N ALA A 401 -7.09 4.96 -5.35
CA ALA A 401 -5.86 4.32 -4.88
C ALA A 401 -5.89 2.80 -5.06
N HIS A 402 -7.01 2.16 -4.69
CA HIS A 402 -7.21 0.73 -4.92
C HIS A 402 -7.17 0.36 -6.42
N ALA A 403 -7.84 1.16 -7.26
CA ALA A 403 -7.87 0.93 -8.71
C ALA A 403 -6.51 1.09 -9.37
N ILE A 404 -5.72 2.09 -8.98
CA ILE A 404 -4.35 2.30 -9.44
C ILE A 404 -3.52 1.07 -9.10
N PHE A 405 -3.53 0.62 -7.85
CA PHE A 405 -2.70 -0.50 -7.44
C PHE A 405 -3.09 -1.81 -8.12
N ALA A 406 -4.40 -2.11 -8.17
CA ALA A 406 -4.89 -3.29 -8.89
C ALA A 406 -4.41 -3.28 -10.35
N ASN A 407 -4.48 -2.13 -11.02
CA ASN A 407 -4.05 -2.02 -12.41
C ASN A 407 -2.54 -2.27 -12.58
N VAL A 408 -1.71 -1.67 -11.72
CA VAL A 408 -0.25 -1.89 -11.72
C VAL A 408 0.08 -3.37 -11.53
N VAL A 409 -0.52 -4.02 -10.54
CA VAL A 409 -0.26 -5.43 -10.21
C VAL A 409 -0.61 -6.36 -11.38
N HIS A 410 -1.74 -6.14 -12.05
CA HIS A 410 -2.14 -6.99 -13.17
C HIS A 410 -1.31 -6.72 -14.43
N LEU A 411 -1.05 -5.45 -14.77
CA LEU A 411 -0.22 -5.10 -15.92
C LEU A 411 1.25 -5.54 -15.77
N SER A 412 1.78 -5.50 -14.54
CA SER A 412 3.15 -5.94 -14.26
C SER A 412 3.31 -7.46 -14.29
N GLY A 413 2.21 -8.21 -14.40
CA GLY A 413 2.19 -9.67 -14.32
C GLY A 413 2.26 -10.21 -12.90
N LEU A 414 2.13 -9.39 -11.85
CA LEU A 414 2.07 -9.84 -10.45
C LEU A 414 0.69 -10.39 -10.06
N GLY A 415 -0.34 -10.16 -10.88
CA GLY A 415 -1.72 -10.58 -10.62
C GLY A 415 -1.90 -12.08 -10.35
N PHE A 416 -1.04 -12.96 -10.87
CA PHE A 416 -1.14 -14.40 -10.60
C PHE A 416 -0.94 -14.76 -9.12
N MET A 417 -0.24 -13.91 -8.36
CA MET A 417 -0.06 -14.12 -6.92
C MET A 417 -1.37 -14.06 -6.15
N LEU A 418 -2.35 -13.35 -6.71
CA LEU A 418 -3.64 -13.04 -6.10
C LEU A 418 -4.76 -13.92 -6.66
N ASP A 419 -4.41 -14.96 -7.42
CA ASP A 419 -5.37 -15.89 -8.00
C ASP A 419 -5.59 -17.09 -7.07
N PRO A 420 -6.71 -17.14 -6.31
CA PRO A 420 -6.98 -18.18 -5.33
C PRO A 420 -7.12 -19.56 -5.94
N GLU A 421 -7.49 -19.67 -7.23
CA GLU A 421 -7.58 -20.96 -7.92
C GLU A 421 -6.20 -21.63 -8.03
N ARG A 422 -5.12 -20.84 -7.99
CA ARG A 422 -3.73 -21.35 -8.03
C ARG A 422 -3.20 -21.73 -6.64
N TRP A 423 -3.91 -21.35 -5.58
CA TRP A 423 -3.58 -21.70 -4.20
C TRP A 423 -4.35 -22.95 -3.72
N LEU A 424 -5.46 -23.32 -4.36
CA LEU A 424 -6.33 -24.42 -3.93
C LEU A 424 -6.07 -25.73 -4.73
N PRO A 425 -5.95 -26.90 -4.06
CA PRO A 425 -5.81 -28.18 -4.75
C PRO A 425 -7.13 -28.59 -5.44
N GLY A 426 -7.06 -29.03 -6.70
CA GLY A 426 -8.15 -29.74 -7.38
C GLY A 426 -9.36 -28.86 -7.75
N SER A 427 -9.15 -27.83 -8.58
CA SER A 427 -10.23 -27.02 -9.19
C SER A 427 -11.06 -27.79 -10.24
N THR A 428 -11.62 -28.91 -9.81
CA THR A 428 -12.88 -29.45 -10.32
C THR A 428 -13.76 -29.61 -9.09
N ALA A 429 -14.76 -28.74 -8.95
CA ALA A 429 -15.83 -28.77 -7.96
C ALA A 429 -15.56 -28.18 -6.55
N PHE A 430 -15.63 -26.85 -6.43
CA PHE A 430 -16.50 -26.23 -5.41
C PHE A 430 -17.95 -26.24 -5.92
N SER A 431 -18.45 -27.44 -6.16
CA SER A 431 -19.85 -27.78 -6.34
C SER A 431 -20.17 -28.65 -5.13
N ARG A 432 -21.17 -28.24 -4.33
CA ARG A 432 -21.68 -28.89 -3.10
C ARG A 432 -21.05 -28.43 -1.78
N SER A 433 -21.42 -27.23 -1.33
CA SER A 433 -21.89 -27.01 0.05
C SER A 433 -22.63 -25.67 0.19
N ALA A 434 -23.59 -25.43 -0.71
CA ALA A 434 -24.70 -24.52 -0.43
C ALA A 434 -25.95 -25.39 -0.34
N GLY A 435 -26.14 -25.97 0.83
CA GLY A 435 -27.23 -26.89 1.13
C GLY A 435 -27.17 -27.27 2.60
N HIS A 436 -27.62 -26.35 3.46
CA HIS A 436 -28.66 -26.55 4.47
C HIS A 436 -28.85 -25.26 5.29
#